data_AF-A0A1M6AUE0-F1
#
_entry.id   AF-A0A1M6AUE0-F1
#
_cell.length_a   1.000
_cell.length_b   1.000
_cell.length_c   1.000
_cell.angle_alpha   90.00
_cell.angle_beta   90.00
_cell.angle_gamma   90.00
#
_symmetry.space_group_name_H-M   'P 1'
#
loop_
_entity.id
_entity.type
_entity.pdbx_description
1 polymer ?
#
loop_
_entity_poly.entity_id
_entity_poly.type
_entity_poly.pdbx_seq_one_letter_code
_entity_poly.pdbx_strand_id
1 'polypeptide(L)'
;MLNFKKILLWGTILTVLQMTFVAPVTFAKAAAKPDSYTKKLDIKATAYAPGPHDNGKWGNLTHLGTQIRPGVIAVDPSVIPLGSKVYIEFPDGQGKYAVAEDTGGAIKGNRVDIAVESVAKAYDFGIQHVKVYVLEK
;
A
#
# COMPACT_ATOMS: atom_id res chain seq x y z
N MET A 1 -7.29 -82.66 32.02
CA MET A 1 -7.57 -82.78 30.58
C MET A 1 -9.00 -82.33 30.33
N LEU A 2 -9.21 -81.04 30.03
CA LEU A 2 -10.30 -80.52 29.18
C LEU A 2 -10.07 -79.01 28.98
N ASN A 3 -10.18 -78.60 27.73
CA ASN A 3 -9.81 -77.32 27.19
C ASN A 3 -11.12 -76.62 26.80
N PHE A 4 -11.41 -75.42 27.30
CA PHE A 4 -12.46 -74.59 26.71
C PHE A 4 -12.07 -73.12 26.62
N LYS A 5 -12.19 -72.66 25.37
CA LYS A 5 -11.78 -71.40 24.77
C LYS A 5 -12.40 -70.18 25.48
N LYS A 6 -11.57 -69.19 25.80
CA LYS A 6 -12.02 -67.82 26.08
C LYS A 6 -12.25 -67.09 24.76
N ILE A 7 -13.51 -66.79 24.48
CA ILE A 7 -13.95 -65.74 23.55
C ILE A 7 -13.88 -64.43 24.33
N LEU A 8 -13.19 -63.40 23.83
CA LEU A 8 -13.64 -62.02 24.00
C LEU A 8 -12.82 -60.96 23.23
N LEU A 9 -13.53 -60.19 22.39
CA LEU A 9 -13.39 -58.74 22.13
C LEU A 9 -12.05 -58.21 21.54
N TRP A 10 -11.92 -57.20 20.67
CA TRP A 10 -12.76 -56.21 19.99
C TRP A 10 -11.87 -55.39 19.03
N GLY A 11 -12.46 -54.68 18.07
CA GLY A 11 -11.79 -53.53 17.45
C GLY A 11 -12.06 -53.30 15.97
N THR A 12 -13.26 -52.83 15.63
CA THR A 12 -13.48 -52.11 14.37
C THR A 12 -12.64 -50.84 14.37
N ILE A 13 -11.65 -50.76 13.49
CA ILE A 13 -10.85 -49.56 13.24
C ILE A 13 -11.78 -48.56 12.54
N LEU A 14 -12.32 -47.61 13.28
CA LEU A 14 -12.96 -46.43 12.71
C LEU A 14 -11.86 -45.41 12.44
N THR A 15 -11.37 -45.36 11.21
CA THR A 15 -10.40 -44.35 10.77
C THR A 15 -11.09 -42.99 10.77
N VAL A 16 -10.79 -42.16 11.76
CA VAL A 16 -11.23 -40.76 11.79
C VAL A 16 -10.41 -39.99 10.77
N LEU A 17 -11.02 -39.65 9.63
CA LEU A 17 -10.46 -38.71 8.66
C LEU A 17 -10.48 -37.32 9.31
N GLN A 18 -9.34 -36.86 9.83
CA GLN A 18 -9.19 -35.48 10.27
C GLN A 18 -9.22 -34.57 9.05
N MET A 19 -10.38 -34.00 8.73
CA MET A 19 -10.48 -32.86 7.83
C MET A 19 -9.86 -31.66 8.55
N THR A 20 -8.65 -31.29 8.14
CA THR A 20 -8.06 -30.02 8.53
C THR A 20 -8.86 -28.90 7.87
N PHE A 21 -9.57 -28.11 8.67
CA PHE A 21 -10.12 -26.83 8.22
C PHE A 21 -8.96 -25.88 7.95
N VAL A 22 -8.60 -25.68 6.69
CA VAL A 22 -7.74 -24.57 6.27
C VAL A 22 -8.64 -23.33 6.18
N ALA A 23 -8.46 -22.40 7.11
CA ALA A 23 -9.15 -21.12 7.04
C ALA A 23 -8.74 -20.37 5.76
N PRO A 24 -9.67 -19.72 5.05
CA PRO A 24 -9.31 -18.92 3.88
C PRO A 24 -8.39 -17.79 4.31
N VAL A 25 -7.18 -17.77 3.74
CA VAL A 25 -6.25 -16.65 3.86
C VAL A 25 -6.90 -15.46 3.15
N THR A 26 -7.45 -14.52 3.91
CA THR A 26 -7.95 -13.27 3.36
C THR A 26 -6.78 -12.42 2.91
N PHE A 27 -6.48 -12.43 1.62
CA PHE A 27 -5.61 -11.42 1.02
C PHE A 27 -6.28 -10.06 1.20
N ALA A 28 -5.56 -9.09 1.77
CA ALA A 28 -6.05 -7.73 1.89
C ALA A 28 -6.47 -7.23 0.49
N LYS A 29 -7.76 -6.89 0.35
CA LYS A 29 -8.28 -6.31 -0.89
C LYS A 29 -7.50 -5.02 -1.15
N ALA A 30 -6.93 -4.87 -2.35
CA ALA A 30 -6.31 -3.62 -2.77
C ALA A 30 -7.28 -2.45 -2.48
N ALA A 31 -6.72 -1.31 -2.07
CA ALA A 31 -7.53 -0.15 -1.68
C ALA A 31 -8.52 0.16 -2.81
N ALA A 32 -9.82 0.12 -2.50
CA ALA A 32 -10.84 0.36 -3.51
C ALA A 32 -10.71 1.79 -4.05
N LYS A 33 -10.77 1.92 -5.38
CA LYS A 33 -10.79 3.20 -6.08
C LYS A 33 -11.96 4.07 -5.58
N PRO A 34 -11.79 5.39 -5.46
CA PRO A 34 -12.84 6.27 -4.95
C PRO A 34 -14.04 6.34 -5.91
N ASP A 35 -15.24 6.43 -5.34
CA ASP A 35 -16.50 6.60 -6.08
C ASP A 35 -16.72 8.06 -6.51
N SER A 36 -16.26 9.04 -5.72
CA SER A 36 -16.29 10.47 -6.04
C SER A 36 -14.92 11.14 -5.99
N TYR A 37 -14.71 12.15 -6.83
CA TYR A 37 -13.51 12.96 -6.89
C TYR A 37 -13.81 14.31 -7.54
N THR A 38 -13.03 15.34 -7.18
CA THR A 38 -13.15 16.68 -7.75
C THR A 38 -12.30 16.86 -9.00
N LYS A 39 -11.22 16.10 -9.11
CA LYS A 39 -10.26 16.20 -10.22
C LYS A 39 -9.60 14.86 -10.51
N LYS A 40 -9.37 14.57 -11.79
CA LYS A 40 -8.57 13.43 -12.25
C LYS A 40 -7.46 13.96 -13.15
N LEU A 41 -6.23 13.52 -12.89
CA LEU A 41 -5.03 14.01 -13.55
C LEU A 41 -4.15 12.84 -14.00
N ASP A 42 -3.65 12.89 -15.22
CA ASP A 42 -2.55 12.03 -15.67
C ASP A 42 -1.23 12.72 -15.29
N ILE A 43 -0.44 12.07 -14.44
CA ILE A 43 0.69 12.67 -13.73
C ILE A 43 1.95 11.82 -13.91
N LYS A 44 3.09 12.48 -14.09
CA LYS A 44 4.41 11.83 -13.97
C LYS A 44 4.75 11.68 -12.49
N ALA A 45 4.88 10.44 -12.02
CA ALA A 45 5.26 10.12 -10.65
C ALA A 45 6.72 9.67 -10.56
N THR A 46 7.39 10.15 -9.51
CA THR A 46 8.62 9.59 -8.96
C THR A 46 8.37 9.16 -7.51
N ALA A 47 9.40 8.64 -6.85
CA ALA A 47 9.38 8.39 -5.41
C ALA A 47 10.62 8.98 -4.74
N TYR A 48 10.48 9.29 -3.45
CA TYR A 48 11.53 9.82 -2.59
C TYR A 48 11.44 9.20 -1.19
N ALA A 49 12.52 9.26 -0.43
CA ALA A 49 12.62 8.69 0.91
C ALA A 49 12.90 9.76 1.98
N PRO A 50 12.60 9.46 3.27
CA PRO A 50 12.95 10.34 4.37
C PRO A 50 14.46 10.47 4.53
N GLY A 51 14.97 11.69 4.67
CA GLY A 51 16.35 11.94 5.04
C GLY A 51 17.02 13.04 4.22
N PRO A 52 18.22 13.49 4.63
CA PRO A 52 18.89 14.63 4.00
C PRO A 52 19.36 14.36 2.56
N HIS A 53 19.38 13.10 2.12
CA HIS A 53 19.77 12.73 0.75
C HIS A 53 18.77 13.27 -0.29
N ASP A 54 17.46 13.18 -0.01
CA ASP A 54 16.41 13.69 -0.90
C ASP A 54 15.91 15.08 -0.48
N ASN A 55 15.98 15.39 0.82
CA ASN A 55 15.31 16.56 1.41
C ASN A 55 16.29 17.64 1.92
N GLY A 56 17.60 17.41 1.78
CA GLY A 56 18.65 18.34 2.22
C GLY A 56 18.53 18.70 3.70
N LYS A 57 18.55 20.01 3.99
CA LYS A 57 18.47 20.54 5.38
C LYS A 57 17.17 20.21 6.11
N TRP A 58 16.11 19.81 5.40
CA TRP A 58 14.80 19.51 5.99
C TRP A 58 14.72 18.09 6.57
N GLY A 59 15.68 17.22 6.24
CA GLY A 59 15.79 15.89 6.82
C GLY A 59 14.56 15.01 6.56
N ASN A 60 13.77 14.77 7.60
CA ASN A 60 12.59 13.89 7.54
C ASN A 60 11.26 14.67 7.52
N LEU A 61 11.30 15.98 7.31
CA LEU A 61 10.13 16.85 7.37
C LEU A 61 9.59 17.18 5.99
N THR A 62 8.27 17.13 5.87
CA THR A 62 7.52 17.65 4.72
C THR A 62 7.41 19.17 4.78
N HIS A 63 6.92 19.79 3.69
CA HIS A 63 6.56 21.20 3.65
C HIS A 63 5.56 21.61 4.74
N LEU A 64 4.61 20.74 5.11
CA LEU A 64 3.67 20.99 6.20
C LEU A 64 4.25 20.70 7.60
N GLY A 65 5.50 20.28 7.70
CA GLY A 65 6.19 19.99 8.96
C GLY A 65 5.85 18.62 9.56
N THR A 66 5.19 17.74 8.82
CA THR A 66 4.92 16.35 9.22
C THR A 66 6.12 15.44 8.89
N GLN A 67 6.15 14.22 9.44
CA GLN A 67 7.16 13.24 9.09
C GLN A 67 6.88 12.64 7.70
N ILE A 68 7.92 12.55 6.86
CA ILE A 68 7.89 11.82 5.59
C ILE A 68 7.67 10.34 5.90
N ARG A 69 6.63 9.76 5.28
CA ARG A 69 6.19 8.38 5.51
C ARG A 69 5.33 7.89 4.32
N PRO A 70 5.18 6.57 4.12
CA PRO A 70 4.23 6.04 3.16
C PRO A 70 2.83 6.64 3.34
N GLY A 71 2.25 7.12 2.24
CA GLY A 71 0.96 7.82 2.26
C GLY A 71 1.09 9.35 2.23
N VAL A 72 2.30 9.89 2.19
CA VAL A 72 2.57 11.30 1.85
C VAL A 72 2.98 11.40 0.38
N ILE A 73 2.59 12.51 -0.26
CA ILE A 73 3.13 12.90 -1.56
C ILE A 73 3.60 14.35 -1.56
N ALA A 74 4.65 14.61 -2.35
CA ALA A 74 5.03 15.94 -2.75
C ALA A 74 4.31 16.34 -4.04
N VAL A 75 3.82 17.57 -4.11
CA VAL A 75 3.01 18.07 -5.23
C VAL A 75 3.41 19.48 -5.63
N ASP A 76 2.88 19.94 -6.77
CA ASP A 76 2.75 21.37 -7.07
C ASP A 76 1.42 21.89 -6.46
N PRO A 77 1.46 22.80 -5.46
CA PRO A 77 0.26 23.33 -4.80
C PRO A 77 -0.70 24.08 -5.73
N SER A 78 -0.24 24.56 -6.89
CA SER A 78 -1.10 25.20 -7.90
C SER A 78 -1.96 24.20 -8.67
N VAL A 79 -1.58 22.92 -8.68
CA VAL A 79 -2.29 21.84 -9.39
C VAL A 79 -3.09 20.98 -8.42
N ILE A 80 -2.47 20.59 -7.30
CA ILE A 80 -3.06 19.83 -6.19
C ILE A 80 -2.77 20.60 -4.89
N PRO A 81 -3.76 21.26 -4.26
CA PRO A 81 -3.53 22.01 -3.03
C PRO A 81 -2.99 21.13 -1.90
N LEU A 82 -2.10 21.68 -1.07
CA LEU A 82 -1.63 21.00 0.14
C LEU A 82 -2.80 20.66 1.08
N GLY A 83 -2.70 19.52 1.78
CA GLY A 83 -3.75 18.94 2.60
C GLY A 83 -4.82 18.16 1.82
N SER A 84 -4.76 18.15 0.48
CA SER A 84 -5.68 17.33 -0.33
C SER A 84 -5.46 15.85 -0.05
N LYS A 85 -6.55 15.12 0.15
CA LYS A 85 -6.55 13.66 0.09
C LYS A 85 -6.63 13.25 -1.36
N VAL A 86 -5.84 12.24 -1.74
CA VAL A 86 -5.81 11.73 -3.11
C VAL A 86 -5.84 10.21 -3.13
N TYR A 87 -6.29 9.66 -4.25
CA TYR A 87 -6.06 8.28 -4.63
C TYR A 87 -5.17 8.24 -5.86
N ILE A 88 -4.13 7.41 -5.83
CA ILE A 88 -3.16 7.22 -6.91
C ILE A 88 -3.41 5.84 -7.51
N GLU A 89 -3.68 5.77 -8.81
CA GLU A 89 -3.82 4.54 -9.58
C GLU A 89 -2.55 4.33 -10.42
N PHE A 90 -1.85 3.23 -10.17
CA PHE A 90 -0.61 2.84 -10.83
C PHE A 90 -0.89 2.10 -12.15
N PRO A 91 0.12 1.99 -13.06
CA PRO A 91 -0.05 1.30 -14.34
C PRO A 91 -0.50 -0.16 -14.25
N ASP A 92 -0.14 -0.84 -13.16
CA ASP A 92 -0.51 -2.23 -12.89
C ASP A 92 -1.94 -2.39 -12.34
N GLY A 93 -2.69 -1.29 -12.23
CA GLY A 93 -4.06 -1.26 -11.73
C GLY A 93 -4.17 -1.24 -10.21
N GLN A 94 -3.07 -1.32 -9.47
CA GLN A 94 -3.07 -1.11 -8.03
C GLN A 94 -3.31 0.36 -7.71
N GLY A 95 -3.72 0.65 -6.47
CA GLY A 95 -3.77 2.03 -6.04
C GLY A 95 -3.59 2.24 -4.55
N LYS A 96 -3.35 3.51 -4.21
CA LYS A 96 -2.92 3.93 -2.87
C LYS A 96 -3.53 5.27 -2.53
N TYR A 97 -4.07 5.38 -1.32
CA TYR A 97 -4.47 6.66 -0.74
C TYR A 97 -3.27 7.41 -0.19
N ALA A 98 -3.26 8.72 -0.38
CA ALA A 98 -2.22 9.59 0.13
C ALA A 98 -2.74 11.00 0.46
N VAL A 99 -1.92 11.78 1.15
CA VAL A 99 -2.17 13.19 1.47
C VAL A 99 -1.04 14.04 0.89
N ALA A 100 -1.41 15.15 0.25
CA ALA A 100 -0.47 16.14 -0.26
C ALA A 100 0.09 16.98 0.90
N GLU A 101 1.14 16.48 1.55
CA GLU A 101 1.76 17.17 2.70
C GLU A 101 3.08 17.88 2.33
N ASP A 102 3.59 17.66 1.12
CA ASP A 102 4.94 18.10 0.76
C ASP A 102 5.05 18.82 -0.60
N THR A 103 6.19 19.44 -0.85
CA THR A 103 6.53 20.13 -2.11
C THR A 103 8.00 19.88 -2.45
N GLY A 104 8.35 19.96 -3.73
CA GLY A 104 9.74 19.87 -4.17
C GLY A 104 10.07 20.90 -5.25
N GLY A 105 11.34 21.32 -5.33
CA GLY A 105 11.80 22.26 -6.35
C GLY A 105 11.56 21.75 -7.78
N ALA A 106 11.76 20.44 -8.00
CA ALA A 106 11.54 19.78 -9.28
C ALA A 106 10.09 19.27 -9.49
N ILE A 107 9.23 19.37 -8.48
CA ILE A 107 7.84 18.91 -8.53
C ILE A 107 6.96 20.10 -8.91
N LYS A 108 6.77 20.25 -10.23
CA LYS A 108 6.04 21.37 -10.86
C LYS A 108 5.05 20.86 -11.91
N GLY A 109 3.90 21.50 -12.02
CA GLY A 109 2.83 21.09 -12.92
C GLY A 109 2.25 19.71 -12.57
N ASN A 110 1.98 18.90 -13.60
CA ASN A 110 1.45 17.54 -13.45
C ASN A 110 2.54 16.53 -13.07
N ARG A 111 3.20 16.77 -11.94
CA ARG A 111 4.23 15.90 -11.36
C ARG A 111 3.96 15.68 -9.88
N VAL A 112 4.21 14.46 -9.41
CA VAL A 112 4.16 14.10 -7.99
C VAL A 112 5.39 13.30 -7.60
N ASP A 113 5.74 13.37 -6.33
CA ASP A 113 6.76 12.50 -5.72
C ASP A 113 6.13 11.71 -4.58
N ILE A 114 6.19 10.38 -4.62
CA ILE A 114 5.52 9.52 -3.65
C ILE A 114 6.50 9.12 -2.56
N ALA A 115 6.15 9.43 -1.30
CA ALA A 115 6.98 9.04 -0.16
C ALA A 115 6.97 7.51 0.01
N VAL A 116 8.16 6.94 0.04
CA VAL A 116 8.41 5.52 0.28
C VAL A 116 9.36 5.33 1.47
N GLU A 117 9.52 4.09 1.92
CA GLU A 117 10.21 3.77 3.18
C GLU A 117 11.73 3.93 3.11
N SER A 118 12.32 3.83 1.92
CA SER A 118 13.77 3.85 1.75
C SER A 118 14.20 4.28 0.35
N VAL A 119 15.45 4.71 0.25
CA VAL A 119 16.13 5.06 -1.00
C VAL A 119 16.07 3.91 -2.01
N ALA A 120 16.32 2.68 -1.55
CA ALA A 120 16.25 1.49 -2.41
C ALA A 120 14.85 1.33 -3.03
N LYS A 121 13.79 1.54 -2.24
CA LYS A 121 12.41 1.51 -2.76
C LYS A 121 12.11 2.66 -3.71
N ALA A 122 12.72 3.83 -3.52
CA ALA A 122 12.58 4.95 -4.44
C ALA A 122 13.21 4.63 -5.81
N TYR A 123 14.39 4.00 -5.82
CA TYR A 123 15.02 3.51 -7.04
C TYR A 123 14.22 2.41 -7.72
N ASP A 124 13.73 1.42 -6.97
CA ASP A 124 12.88 0.34 -7.48
C ASP A 124 11.59 0.88 -8.11
N PHE A 125 11.02 1.94 -7.53
CA PHE A 125 9.81 2.57 -8.04
C PHE A 125 10.03 3.22 -9.43
N GLY A 126 11.18 3.85 -9.65
CA GLY A 126 11.52 4.48 -10.91
C GLY A 126 10.61 5.65 -11.30
N ILE A 127 10.39 5.84 -12.61
CA ILE A 127 9.47 6.85 -13.14
C ILE A 127 8.25 6.15 -13.70
N GLN A 128 7.06 6.61 -13.31
CA GLN A 128 5.80 6.03 -13.76
C GLN A 128 4.81 7.11 -14.18
N HIS A 129 3.90 6.77 -15.10
CA HIS A 129 2.73 7.59 -15.38
C HIS A 129 1.54 7.04 -14.60
N VAL A 130 0.99 7.85 -13.68
CA VAL A 130 -0.09 7.46 -12.78
C VAL A 130 -1.32 8.34 -13.02
N LYS A 131 -2.50 7.84 -12.62
CA LYS A 131 -3.69 8.68 -12.52
C LYS A 131 -3.87 9.09 -11.07
N VAL A 132 -3.96 10.40 -10.81
CA VAL A 132 -4.24 10.94 -9.48
C VAL A 132 -5.65 11.50 -9.44
N TYR A 133 -6.42 11.02 -8.47
CA TYR A 133 -7.78 11.46 -8.18
C TYR A 133 -7.73 12.32 -6.93
N VAL A 134 -8.07 13.61 -7.06
CA VAL A 134 -8.19 14.52 -5.92
C VAL A 134 -9.57 14.35 -5.33
N LEU A 135 -9.63 13.95 -4.05
CA LEU A 135 -10.88 13.58 -3.40
C LEU A 135 -11.65 14.82 -2.94
N GLU A 136 -12.94 14.63 -2.69
CA GLU A 136 -13.76 15.62 -1.99
C GLU A 136 -13.29 15.75 -0.53
N LYS A 137 -13.52 16.92 0.07
CA LYS A 137 -13.12 17.20 1.46
C LYS A 137 -14.06 16.60 2.47
#